data_AF-A0A7J2V112-F1
#
_entry.id   AF-A0A7J2V112-F1
#
_cell.length_a   1.000
_cell.length_b   1.000
_cell.length_c   1.000
_cell.angle_alpha   90.00
_cell.angle_beta   90.00
_cell.angle_gamma   90.00
#
_symmetry.space_group_name_H-M   'P 1'
#
loop_
_entity.id
_entity.type
_entity.pdbx_description
1 polymer ?
#
loop_
_entity_poly.entity_id
_entity_poly.type
_entity_poly.pdbx_seq_one_letter_code
_entity_poly.pdbx_strand_id
1 'polypeptide(L)'
;MGLVPHESGKTTIAKALVGELVSRGYRVGVAKPVAGHNIWYQRLSVKNSYEHRILVGEDAVELKRVSGSEDPLEVINPLDIAAAPQDPEPYLKNLRSYHETLSSILLSAVMLRVSIC
;
A
#
# COMPACT_ATOMS: atom_id res chain seq x y z
N MET A 1 3.16 -18.85 -0.46
CA MET A 1 3.71 -17.74 0.37
C MET A 1 3.09 -16.35 0.12
N GLY A 2 2.07 -16.20 -0.74
CA GLY A 2 1.52 -14.88 -1.15
C GLY A 2 0.14 -14.47 -0.59
N LEU A 3 -0.56 -15.34 0.16
CA LEU A 3 -1.99 -15.16 0.48
C LEU A 3 -2.30 -14.78 1.94
N VAL A 4 -1.30 -14.37 2.73
CA VAL A 4 -1.54 -13.97 4.13
C VAL A 4 -1.90 -12.49 4.16
N PRO A 5 -3.07 -12.09 4.70
CA PRO A 5 -3.65 -10.76 4.45
C PRO A 5 -2.95 -9.58 5.14
N HIS A 6 -2.07 -9.83 6.10
CA HIS A 6 -1.39 -8.77 6.86
C HIS A 6 0.07 -9.12 7.16
N GLU A 7 0.93 -8.09 7.10
CA GLU A 7 2.30 -7.97 7.62
C GLU A 7 3.11 -9.26 7.82
N SER A 8 3.06 -10.16 6.85
CA SER A 8 3.73 -11.47 6.93
C SER A 8 5.23 -11.38 6.61
N GLY A 9 5.84 -10.22 6.89
CA GLY A 9 7.24 -9.91 6.61
C GLY A 9 7.60 -9.79 5.12
N LYS A 10 6.63 -9.87 4.20
CA LYS A 10 6.91 -9.88 2.74
C LYS A 10 7.63 -8.62 2.29
N THR A 11 7.15 -7.45 2.72
CA THR A 11 7.80 -6.17 2.42
C THR A 11 9.18 -6.11 3.05
N THR A 12 9.34 -6.58 4.29
CA THR A 12 10.64 -6.65 4.97
C THR A 12 11.66 -7.49 4.20
N ILE A 13 11.26 -8.70 3.76
CA ILE A 13 12.11 -9.60 2.98
C ILE A 13 12.42 -8.99 1.61
N ALA A 14 11.42 -8.42 0.92
CA ALA A 14 11.62 -7.77 -0.37
C ALA A 14 12.64 -6.63 -0.26
N LYS A 15 12.52 -5.76 0.75
CA LYS A 15 13.47 -4.67 1.00
C LYS A 15 14.88 -5.19 1.29
N ALA A 16 15.01 -6.24 2.12
CA ALA A 16 16.30 -6.83 2.43
C ALA A 16 16.97 -7.41 1.17
N LEU A 17 16.21 -8.14 0.35
CA LEU A 17 16.71 -8.72 -0.89
C LEU A 17 17.11 -7.64 -1.91
N VAL A 18 16.26 -6.62 -2.10
CA VAL A 18 16.55 -5.50 -2.99
C VAL A 18 17.81 -4.76 -2.52
N GLY A 19 17.91 -4.44 -1.23
CA GLY A 19 19.07 -3.77 -0.67
C GLY A 19 20.37 -4.55 -0.84
N GLU A 20 20.33 -5.87 -0.68
CA GLU A 20 21.50 -6.74 -0.88
C GLU A 20 21.92 -6.84 -2.36
N LEU A 21 20.96 -6.86 -3.28
CA LEU A 21 21.29 -6.86 -4.71
C LEU A 21 21.89 -5.51 -5.14
N VAL A 22 21.32 -4.40 -4.65
CA VAL A 22 21.87 -3.06 -4.89
C VAL A 22 23.27 -2.92 -4.28
N SER A 23 23.51 -3.42 -3.07
CA SER A 23 24.84 -3.36 -2.42
C SER A 23 25.94 -4.10 -3.20
N ARG A 24 25.55 -5.11 -3.97
CA ARG A 24 26.43 -5.87 -4.88
C ARG A 24 26.59 -5.24 -6.26
N GLY A 25 25.99 -4.07 -6.51
CA GLY A 25 26.09 -3.34 -7.76
C GLY A 25 25.10 -3.75 -8.84
N TYR A 26 24.06 -4.53 -8.51
CA TYR A 26 23.00 -4.86 -9.47
C TYR A 26 22.01 -3.70 -9.63
N ARG A 27 21.53 -3.51 -10.86
CA ARG A 27 20.35 -2.67 -11.13
C ARG A 27 19.09 -3.50 -10.87
N VAL A 28 18.26 -3.05 -9.93
CA VAL A 28 17.09 -3.81 -9.45
C VAL A 28 15.81 -3.04 -9.73
N GLY A 29 14.89 -3.66 -10.47
CA GLY A 29 13.51 -3.17 -10.60
C GLY A 29 12.64 -3.66 -9.44
N VAL A 30 11.61 -2.89 -9.08
CA VAL A 30 10.68 -3.22 -8.00
C VAL A 30 9.24 -3.01 -8.43
N ALA A 31 8.34 -3.83 -7.91
CA ALA A 31 6.91 -3.72 -8.18
C ALA A 31 6.09 -4.03 -6.93
N LYS A 32 5.08 -3.21 -6.69
CA LYS A 32 3.99 -3.39 -5.74
C LYS A 32 2.68 -3.18 -6.51
N PRO A 33 2.25 -4.15 -7.35
CA PRO A 33 1.20 -3.92 -8.34
C PRO A 33 -0.15 -3.51 -7.75
N VAL A 34 -0.48 -4.03 -6.56
CA VAL A 34 -1.70 -3.74 -5.81
C VAL A 34 -1.28 -3.34 -4.39
N ALA A 35 -1.72 -2.17 -3.96
CA ALA A 35 -1.57 -1.68 -2.59
C ALA A 35 -2.92 -1.26 -2.02
N GLY A 36 -3.03 -1.32 -0.70
CA GLY A 36 -4.15 -0.77 0.03
C GLY A 36 -3.66 -0.33 1.40
N HIS A 37 -4.09 0.86 1.82
CA HIS A 37 -3.73 1.42 3.11
C HIS A 37 -4.90 2.16 3.76
N ASN A 38 -4.96 2.14 5.08
CA ASN A 38 -5.96 2.85 5.85
C ASN A 38 -5.44 4.24 6.25
N ILE A 39 -6.08 5.30 5.74
CA ILE A 39 -5.66 6.69 5.96
C ILE A 39 -5.91 7.18 7.40
N TRP A 40 -6.71 6.45 8.18
CA TRP A 40 -6.99 6.79 9.58
C TRP A 40 -5.81 6.52 10.51
N TYR A 41 -5.10 5.40 10.31
CA TYR A 41 -4.00 4.98 11.19
C TYR A 41 -2.65 4.84 10.49
N GLN A 42 -2.57 4.79 9.15
CA GLN A 42 -1.30 4.72 8.42
C GLN A 42 -0.83 6.12 8.00
N ARG A 43 -0.36 6.90 8.97
CA ARG A 43 0.09 8.29 8.78
C ARG A 43 1.14 8.45 7.66
N LEU A 44 2.07 7.51 7.52
CA LEU A 44 3.13 7.59 6.51
C LEU A 44 2.59 7.50 5.07
N SER A 45 1.58 6.66 4.82
CA SER A 45 0.92 6.60 3.51
C SER A 45 0.22 7.93 3.16
N VAL A 46 -0.41 8.58 4.14
CA VAL A 46 -1.03 9.91 3.94
C VAL A 46 0.03 10.96 3.61
N LYS A 47 1.13 10.98 4.37
CA LYS A 47 2.25 11.89 4.13
C LYS A 47 2.84 11.70 2.73
N ASN A 48 3.16 10.46 2.36
CA ASN A 48 3.72 10.12 1.05
C ASN A 48 2.76 10.53 -0.07
N SER A 49 1.47 10.26 0.10
CA SER A 49 0.47 10.63 -0.90
C SER A 49 0.40 12.15 -1.12
N TYR A 50 0.52 12.91 -0.04
CA TYR A 50 0.56 14.38 -0.11
C TYR A 50 1.84 14.89 -0.80
N GLU A 51 3.02 14.36 -0.40
CA GLU A 51 4.32 14.77 -0.94
C GLU A 51 4.45 14.44 -2.44
N HIS A 52 3.94 13.29 -2.87
CA HIS A 52 3.99 12.85 -4.26
C HIS A 52 2.79 13.29 -5.11
N ARG A 53 1.76 13.91 -4.50
CA ARG A 53 0.51 14.34 -5.15
C ARG A 53 -0.23 13.20 -5.89
N ILE A 54 -0.04 11.97 -5.45
CA ILE A 54 -0.72 10.77 -5.95
C ILE A 54 -1.09 9.89 -4.75
N LEU A 55 -2.13 9.07 -4.85
CA LEU A 55 -2.42 8.08 -3.82
C LEU A 55 -1.35 6.98 -3.83
N VAL A 56 -0.51 6.91 -2.80
CA VAL A 56 0.58 5.93 -2.71
C VAL A 56 0.90 5.55 -1.26
N GLY A 57 0.96 4.25 -1.01
CA GLY A 57 1.34 3.68 0.29
C GLY A 57 2.84 3.70 0.57
N GLU A 58 3.18 3.48 1.84
CA GLU A 58 4.57 3.41 2.33
C GLU A 58 5.43 2.37 1.59
N ASP A 59 4.90 1.17 1.35
CA ASP A 59 5.64 0.07 0.73
C ASP A 59 6.23 0.43 -0.64
N ALA A 60 5.45 1.10 -1.50
CA ALA A 60 5.89 1.43 -2.85
C ALA A 60 6.99 2.50 -2.84
N VAL A 61 6.84 3.52 -2.00
CA VAL A 61 7.84 4.58 -1.80
C VAL A 61 9.14 4.00 -1.25
N GLU A 62 9.03 3.12 -0.26
CA GLU A 62 10.18 2.50 0.37
C GLU A 62 10.91 1.53 -0.58
N LEU A 63 10.17 0.74 -1.37
CA LEU A 63 10.77 -0.12 -2.41
C LEU A 63 11.50 0.71 -3.47
N LYS A 64 10.92 1.83 -3.91
CA LYS A 64 11.59 2.77 -4.84
C LYS A 64 12.88 3.31 -4.21
N ARG A 65 12.81 3.74 -2.95
CA ARG A 65 13.97 4.29 -2.22
C ARG A 65 15.10 3.27 -2.07
N VAL A 66 14.80 2.04 -1.66
CA VAL A 66 15.82 1.01 -1.42
C VAL A 66 16.42 0.47 -2.72
N SER A 67 15.62 0.39 -3.79
CA SER A 67 16.13 -0.05 -5.10
C SER A 67 16.94 1.03 -5.84
N GLY A 68 16.75 2.30 -5.48
CA GLY A 68 17.26 3.42 -6.27
C GLY A 68 16.61 3.50 -7.66
N SER A 69 15.46 2.84 -7.87
CA SER A 69 14.76 2.86 -9.15
C SER A 69 14.30 4.27 -9.52
N GLU A 70 14.53 4.66 -10.77
CA GLU A 70 14.05 5.90 -11.36
C GLU A 70 12.60 5.78 -11.87
N ASP A 71 12.05 4.56 -11.91
CA ASP A 71 10.70 4.30 -12.43
C ASP A 71 9.64 5.11 -11.67
N PRO A 72 8.65 5.71 -12.35
CA PRO A 72 7.56 6.44 -11.69
C PRO A 72 6.85 5.57 -10.64
N LEU A 73 6.35 6.19 -9.58
CA LEU A 73 5.60 5.47 -8.54
C LEU A 73 4.33 4.83 -9.10
N GLU A 74 3.78 5.40 -10.17
CA GLU A 74 2.65 4.89 -10.93
C GLU A 74 2.96 3.59 -11.68
N VAL A 75 4.22 3.36 -12.06
CA VAL A 75 4.68 2.10 -12.66
C VAL A 75 4.96 1.07 -11.58
N ILE A 76 5.62 1.48 -10.49
CA ILE A 76 5.94 0.59 -9.36
C ILE A 76 4.64 0.13 -8.67
N ASN A 77 3.68 1.03 -8.53
CA ASN A 77 2.39 0.81 -7.90
C ASN A 77 1.27 1.43 -8.76
N PRO A 78 0.74 0.69 -9.75
CA PRO A 78 -0.32 1.15 -10.64
C PRO A 78 -1.71 1.18 -9.98
N LEU A 79 -1.93 0.39 -8.93
CA LEU A 79 -3.21 0.35 -8.21
C LEU A 79 -2.98 0.56 -6.70
N ASP A 80 -3.59 1.61 -6.15
CA ASP A 80 -3.62 1.89 -4.71
C ASP A 80 -5.03 2.20 -4.23
N ILE A 81 -5.36 1.72 -3.03
CA ILE A 81 -6.66 1.85 -2.38
C ILE A 81 -6.46 2.56 -1.04
N ALA A 82 -7.16 3.68 -0.86
CA ALA A 82 -7.27 4.34 0.43
C ALA A 82 -8.54 3.82 1.12
N ALA A 83 -8.39 3.30 2.33
CA ALA A 83 -9.50 2.90 3.19
C ALA A 83 -9.63 3.83 4.39
N ALA A 84 -10.86 4.00 4.88
CA ALA A 84 -11.15 4.67 6.14
C ALA A 84 -12.34 4.00 6.83
N PRO A 85 -12.48 4.13 8.16
CA PRO A 85 -13.69 3.70 8.85
C PRO A 85 -14.93 4.34 8.23
N GLN A 86 -15.93 3.53 7.88
CA GLN A 86 -17.24 4.02 7.48
C GLN A 86 -17.99 4.57 8.70
N ASP A 87 -18.99 5.42 8.47
CA ASP A 87 -19.91 5.88 9.50
C ASP A 87 -20.53 4.67 10.22
N PRO A 88 -20.42 4.55 11.55
CA PRO A 88 -21.00 3.43 12.28
C PRO A 88 -22.53 3.49 12.41
N GLU A 89 -23.19 4.63 12.19
CA GLU A 89 -24.64 4.81 12.40
C GLU A 89 -25.50 3.76 11.65
N PRO A 90 -25.25 3.46 10.36
CA PRO A 90 -25.99 2.44 9.62
C PRO A 90 -25.81 1.01 10.17
N TYR A 91 -24.75 0.77 10.97
CA TYR A 91 -24.37 -0.54 11.45
C TYR A 91 -24.76 -0.80 12.92
N LEU A 92 -25.40 0.16 13.60
CA LEU A 92 -25.75 0.04 15.03
C LEU A 92 -26.58 -1.21 15.36
N LYS A 93 -27.39 -1.70 14.40
CA LYS A 93 -28.20 -2.91 14.54
C LYS A 93 -27.45 -4.21 14.21
N ASN A 94 -26.27 -4.12 13.60
CA ASN A 94 -25.47 -5.27 13.19
C ASN A 94 -23.96 -4.95 13.28
N LEU A 95 -23.40 -5.07 14.49
CA LEU A 95 -21.96 -4.84 14.73
C LEU A 95 -21.06 -5.81 13.97
N ARG A 96 -21.56 -7.01 13.63
CA ARG A 96 -20.81 -7.98 12.83
C ARG A 96 -20.55 -7.45 11.44
N SER A 97 -21.54 -6.86 10.77
CA SER A 97 -21.34 -6.27 9.45
C SER A 97 -20.41 -5.07 9.49
N TYR A 98 -20.41 -4.28 10.58
CA TYR A 98 -19.42 -3.20 10.75
C TYR A 98 -17.99 -3.75 10.82
N HIS A 99 -17.79 -4.79 11.64
CA HIS A 99 -16.49 -5.44 11.76
C HIS A 99 -16.04 -6.06 10.43
N GLU A 100 -16.94 -6.68 9.68
CA GLU A 100 -16.67 -7.19 8.32
C GLU A 100 -16.22 -6.05 7.38
N THR A 101 -16.92 -4.91 7.40
CA THR A 101 -16.52 -3.72 6.63
C THR A 101 -15.14 -3.21 7.03
N LEU A 102 -14.85 -3.09 8.33
CA LEU A 102 -13.54 -2.63 8.82
C LEU A 102 -12.40 -3.61 8.47
N SER A 103 -12.69 -4.91 8.41
CA SER A 103 -11.70 -5.95 8.08
C SER A 103 -11.38 -6.04 6.59
N SER A 104 -12.22 -5.46 5.72
CA SER A 104 -12.06 -5.51 4.28
C SER A 104 -11.64 -4.15 3.72
N ILE A 105 -10.45 -4.11 3.13
CA ILE A 105 -9.93 -2.90 2.47
C ILE A 105 -10.83 -2.42 1.33
N LEU A 106 -11.54 -3.35 0.68
CA LEU A 106 -12.46 -3.01 -0.41
C LEU A 106 -13.78 -2.43 0.10
N LEU A 107 -14.32 -2.95 1.22
CA LEU A 107 -15.57 -2.44 1.79
C LEU A 107 -15.36 -1.11 2.52
N SER A 108 -14.16 -0.87 3.03
CA SER A 108 -13.75 0.39 3.68
C SER A 108 -13.10 1.39 2.72
N ALA A 109 -13.08 1.10 1.41
CA ALA A 109 -12.46 1.97 0.43
C ALA A 109 -13.18 3.33 0.33
N VAL A 110 -12.40 4.41 0.37
CA VAL A 110 -12.86 5.79 0.19
C VAL A 110 -12.22 6.47 -1.02
N MET A 111 -11.10 5.93 -1.52
CA MET A 111 -10.44 6.40 -2.73
C MET A 111 -9.71 5.25 -3.42
N LEU A 112 -9.69 5.27 -4.76
CA LEU A 112 -8.94 4.33 -5.59
C LEU A 112 -8.15 5.12 -6.62
N ARG A 113 -6.88 4.78 -6.80
CA ARG A 113 -6.07 5.21 -7.95
C ARG A 113 -5.80 4.01 -8.85
N VAL A 114 -6.02 4.21 -10.15
CA VAL A 114 -5.56 3.32 -11.22
C VAL A 114 -4.73 4.14 -12.19
N SER A 115 -3.49 3.74 -12.42
CA SER A 115 -2.60 4.35 -13.40
C SER A 115 -2.46 3.45 -14.61
N ILE A 116 -2.76 4.00 -15.79
CA ILE A 116 -2.53 3.36 -17.09
C ILE A 116 -1.25 3.99 -17.63
N CYS A 117 -0.16 3.21 -17.63
CA CYS A 117 1.17 3.63 -18.05
C CYS A 117 1.45 3.11 -19.47
#